data_AF-A0AAN7X8W3-F1
#
_entry.id   AF-A0AAN7X8W3-F1
#
_cell.length_a   1.000
_cell.length_b   1.000
_cell.length_c   1.000
_cell.angle_alpha   90.00
_cell.angle_beta   90.00
_cell.angle_gamma   90.00
#
_symmetry.space_group_name_H-M   'P 1'
#
loop_
_entity.id
_entity.type
_entity.pdbx_description
1 polymer ?
#
loop_
_entity_poly.entity_id
_entity_poly.type
_entity_poly.pdbx_seq_one_letter_code
_entity_poly.pdbx_strand_id
1 'polypeptide(L)'
;MLLDDSPDSPSLTSDEEDQTLKAGDYVVDRFAGKKRTHYYIGQVVKLDDCEVEARFLPRTRSTHGSNRRPTFVFNEKDEAVLPRQDVVKKLPQHR
;
A
#
# COMPACT_ATOMS: atom_id res chain seq x y z
N MET A 1 -37.13 4.31 -32.14
CA MET A 1 -36.98 3.70 -30.81
C MET A 1 -35.65 2.96 -30.82
N LEU A 2 -34.60 3.57 -30.22
CA LEU A 2 -33.81 3.08 -29.06
C LEU A 2 -32.85 1.93 -29.48
N LEU A 3 -31.58 2.23 -29.84
CA LEU A 3 -30.36 2.22 -28.99
C LEU A 3 -30.10 0.86 -28.34
N ASP A 4 -29.12 0.12 -28.88
CA ASP A 4 -28.34 -0.85 -28.09
C ASP A 4 -26.87 -0.80 -28.57
N ASP A 5 -26.21 0.27 -28.16
CA ASP A 5 -24.75 0.38 -28.14
C ASP A 5 -24.33 -0.17 -26.77
N SER A 6 -24.08 -1.48 -26.70
CA SER A 6 -23.43 -2.08 -25.53
C SER A 6 -21.94 -2.17 -25.84
N PRO A 7 -21.10 -1.23 -25.37
CA PRO A 7 -19.66 -1.43 -25.44
C PRO A 7 -19.32 -2.60 -24.53
N ASP A 8 -18.80 -3.66 -25.15
CA ASP A 8 -18.10 -4.77 -24.52
C ASP A 8 -17.14 -4.18 -23.49
N SER A 9 -17.58 -4.14 -22.24
CA SER A 9 -16.79 -3.59 -21.15
C SER A 9 -15.59 -4.51 -21.03
N PRO A 10 -14.34 -4.04 -21.23
CA PRO A 10 -13.20 -4.91 -21.06
C PRO A 10 -13.25 -5.40 -19.62
N SER A 11 -13.56 -6.69 -19.47
CA SER A 11 -13.32 -7.42 -18.25
C SER A 11 -11.85 -7.21 -17.95
N LEU A 12 -11.57 -6.28 -17.04
CA LEU A 12 -10.28 -6.16 -16.41
C LEU A 12 -10.16 -7.43 -15.57
N THR A 13 -9.66 -8.49 -16.20
CA THR A 13 -9.07 -9.61 -15.51
C THR A 13 -7.82 -9.05 -14.84
N SER A 14 -8.01 -8.35 -13.73
CA SER A 14 -6.96 -8.14 -12.75
C SER A 14 -6.68 -9.55 -12.25
N ASP A 15 -5.54 -10.11 -12.66
CA ASP A 15 -4.90 -11.26 -12.01
C ASP A 15 -4.52 -10.85 -10.57
N GLU A 16 -5.51 -10.50 -9.78
CA GLU A 16 -5.40 -10.32 -8.36
C GLU A 16 -5.58 -11.72 -7.79
N GLU A 17 -4.45 -12.36 -7.48
CA GLU A 17 -4.42 -13.16 -6.27
C GLU A 17 -5.12 -12.32 -5.21
N ASP A 18 -6.37 -12.69 -4.95
CA ASP A 18 -7.30 -12.06 -4.04
C ASP A 18 -6.78 -12.33 -2.61
N GLN A 19 -5.60 -11.79 -2.32
CA GLN A 19 -5.00 -11.84 -1.00
C GLN A 19 -5.79 -10.83 -0.19
N THR A 20 -6.94 -11.27 0.31
CA THR A 20 -7.83 -10.48 1.14
C THR A 20 -6.99 -9.77 2.19
N LEU A 21 -6.88 -8.44 2.05
CA LEU A 21 -6.15 -7.59 2.98
C LEU A 21 -6.90 -7.59 4.30
N LYS A 22 -6.16 -7.73 5.40
CA LYS A 22 -6.71 -7.63 6.75
C LYS A 22 -5.82 -6.76 7.63
N ALA A 23 -6.39 -6.27 8.72
CA ALA A 23 -5.62 -5.60 9.77
C ALA A 23 -4.44 -6.49 10.22
N GLY A 24 -3.28 -5.86 10.36
CA GLY A 24 -2.01 -6.49 10.70
C GLY A 24 -1.18 -6.95 9.51
N ASP A 25 -1.74 -7.02 8.29
CA ASP A 25 -0.95 -7.33 7.08
C ASP A 25 0.09 -6.26 6.80
N TYR A 26 1.25 -6.67 6.27
CA TYR A 26 2.24 -5.74 5.73
C TYR A 26 2.02 -5.58 4.24
N VAL A 27 2.02 -4.34 3.76
CA VAL A 27 1.76 -3.99 2.37
C VAL A 27 2.83 -3.05 1.81
N VAL A 28 2.97 -3.05 0.49
CA VAL A 28 3.76 -2.08 -0.26
C VAL A 28 2.80 -1.10 -0.91
N ASP A 29 2.95 0.18 -0.56
CA ASP A 29 2.07 1.25 -1.01
C ASP A 29 2.82 2.19 -1.94
N ARG A 30 2.10 2.72 -2.94
CA ARG A 30 2.66 3.60 -3.96
C ARG A 30 2.19 5.03 -3.76
N PHE A 31 3.15 5.94 -3.63
CA PHE A 31 2.90 7.38 -3.52
C PHE A 31 3.50 8.13 -4.72
N ALA A 32 2.69 8.97 -5.35
CA ALA A 32 3.15 9.88 -6.39
C ALA A 32 3.91 11.07 -5.75
N GLY A 33 5.22 11.12 -5.95
CA GLY A 33 6.03 12.29 -5.62
C GLY A 33 6.20 13.23 -6.81
N LYS A 34 6.61 14.48 -6.56
CA LYS A 34 6.73 15.55 -7.57
C LYS A 34 7.59 15.19 -8.80
N LYS A 35 8.58 14.31 -8.65
CA LYS A 35 9.51 13.92 -9.73
C LYS A 35 9.62 12.42 -9.92
N ARG A 36 9.07 11.62 -9.01
CA ARG A 36 9.19 10.16 -9.01
C ARG A 36 8.12 9.53 -8.12
N THR A 37 7.78 8.30 -8.44
CA THR A 37 6.98 7.44 -7.58
C THR A 37 7.83 6.90 -6.44
N HIS A 38 7.25 6.86 -5.25
CA HIS A 38 7.84 6.31 -4.03
C HIS A 38 7.06 5.09 -3.59
N TYR A 39 7.77 4.06 -3.12
CA TYR A 39 7.17 2.88 -2.52
C TYR A 39 7.47 2.89 -1.03
N TYR A 40 6.45 2.66 -0.23
CA TYR A 40 6.54 2.59 1.22
C TYR A 40 6.05 1.22 1.69
N ILE A 41 6.52 0.80 2.86
CA ILE A 41 6.01 -0.39 3.53
C ILE A 41 5.16 0.09 4.69
N GLY A 42 3.90 -0.33 4.70
CA GLY A 42 2.93 -0.05 5.75
C GLY A 42 2.44 -1.32 6.40
N GLN A 43 1.98 -1.22 7.64
CA GLN A 43 1.12 -2.22 8.26
C GLN A 43 -0.31 -1.72 8.22
N VAL A 44 -1.24 -2.55 7.74
CA VAL A 44 -2.67 -2.23 7.73
C VAL A 44 -3.18 -2.15 9.16
N VAL A 45 -3.74 -1.01 9.55
CA VAL A 45 -4.38 -0.79 10.84
C VAL A 45 -5.88 -1.07 10.71
N LYS A 46 -6.50 -0.46 9.70
CA LYS A 46 -7.93 -0.58 9.41
C LYS A 46 -8.16 -0.65 7.90
N LEU A 47 -9.25 -1.29 7.52
CA LEU A 47 -9.64 -1.47 6.14
C LEU A 47 -11.11 -1.09 5.98
N ASP A 48 -11.39 -0.23 5.01
CA ASP A 48 -12.73 0.14 4.56
C ASP A 48 -12.86 -0.23 3.07
N ASP A 49 -14.04 -0.06 2.46
CA ASP A 49 -14.31 -0.54 1.09
C ASP A 49 -13.36 0.04 0.04
N CYS A 50 -13.03 1.34 0.17
CA CYS A 50 -12.21 2.07 -0.80
C CYS A 50 -10.87 2.54 -0.24
N GLU A 51 -10.68 2.45 1.07
CA GLU A 51 -9.57 3.07 1.79
C GLU A 51 -8.87 2.08 2.72
N VAL A 52 -7.58 2.31 2.91
CA VAL A 52 -6.73 1.55 3.82
C VAL A 52 -6.05 2.54 4.75
N GLU A 53 -6.20 2.32 6.05
CA GLU A 53 -5.43 3.03 7.05
C GLU A 53 -4.17 2.21 7.33
N ALA A 54 -3.00 2.78 7.03
CA ALA A 54 -1.73 2.11 7.18
C ALA A 54 -0.77 2.91 8.07
N ARG A 55 -0.01 2.18 8.87
CA ARG A 55 1.09 2.70 9.67
C ARG A 55 2.40 2.42 8.96
N PHE A 56 3.07 3.46 8.49
CA PHE A 56 4.30 3.33 7.72
C PHE A 56 5.51 3.02 8.59
N LEU A 57 6.44 2.27 8.01
CA LEU A 57 7.75 1.99 8.59
C LEU A 57 8.79 2.91 7.96
N PRO A 58 8.96 4.16 8.43
CA PRO A 58 10.03 5.00 7.92
C PRO A 58 11.38 4.38 8.26
N ARG A 59 12.29 4.44 7.30
CA ARG A 59 13.69 4.13 7.56
C ARG A 59 14.24 5.20 8.50
N THR A 60 14.55 4.84 9.75
CA THR A 60 15.32 5.75 10.59
C THR A 60 16.68 5.96 9.94
N ARG A 61 17.01 7.21 9.64
CA ARG A 61 18.32 7.54 9.09
C ARG A 61 19.34 7.30 10.19
N SER A 62 20.23 6.34 9.98
CA SER A 62 21.43 6.26 10.80
C SER A 62 22.20 7.56 10.57
N THR A 63 22.57 8.24 11.66
CA THR A 63 23.40 9.45 11.57
C THR A 63 24.66 9.09 10.80
N HIS A 64 25.02 9.92 9.83
CA HIS A 64 26.12 9.69 8.89
C HIS A 64 27.37 9.22 9.66
N GLY A 65 27.84 7.99 9.40
CA GLY A 65 29.01 7.40 10.08
C GLY A 65 28.72 6.25 11.05
N SER A 66 27.45 5.93 11.34
CA SER A 66 27.12 4.72 12.11
C SER A 66 26.92 3.51 11.19
N ASN A 67 27.76 2.49 11.37
CA ASN A 67 27.60 1.14 10.78
C ASN A 67 26.35 0.38 11.31
N ARG A 68 25.40 1.09 11.95
CA ARG A 68 24.17 0.48 12.45
C ARG A 68 23.27 0.16 11.26
N ARG A 69 22.79 -1.08 11.24
CA ARG A 69 21.74 -1.51 10.32
C ARG A 69 20.56 -0.53 10.48
N PRO A 70 19.93 -0.09 9.38
CA PRO A 70 18.75 0.75 9.47
C PRO A 70 17.68 0.02 10.29
N THR A 71 17.15 0.71 11.29
CA THR A 71 16.03 0.21 12.10
C THR A 71 14.74 0.83 11.56
N PHE A 72 13.70 0.02 11.45
CA PHE A 72 12.36 0.46 11.11
C PHE A 72 11.53 0.47 12.39
N VAL A 73 10.98 1.63 12.75
CA VAL A 73 10.18 1.80 13.96
C VAL A 73 8.95 2.58 13.55
N PHE A 74 7.78 2.10 13.98
CA PHE A 74 6.53 2.83 13.82
C PHE A 74 6.52 4.06 14.74
N ASN A 75 6.13 5.23 14.22
CA ASN A 75 5.71 6.35 15.06
C ASN A 75 4.24 6.68 14.81
N GLU A 76 3.57 7.27 15.80
CA GLU A 76 2.16 7.69 15.70
C GLU A 76 1.92 8.70 14.57
N LYS A 77 2.95 9.48 14.22
CA LYS A 77 2.89 10.44 13.10
C LYS A 77 3.01 9.79 11.72
N ASP A 78 3.30 8.49 11.66
CA ASP A 78 3.51 7.74 10.41
C ASP A 78 2.25 6.98 9.99
N GLU A 79 1.09 7.29 10.55
CA GLU A 79 -0.21 6.78 10.10
C GLU A 79 -0.76 7.65 8.96
N ALA A 80 -1.27 7.00 7.91
CA ALA A 80 -2.05 7.70 6.88
C ALA A 80 -3.16 6.82 6.31
N VAL A 81 -4.18 7.49 5.79
CA VAL A 81 -5.23 6.88 4.99
C VAL A 81 -4.85 7.01 3.52
N LEU A 82 -4.92 5.89 2.80
CA LEU A 82 -4.64 5.85 1.37
C LEU A 82 -5.73 5.09 0.61
N PRO A 83 -5.92 5.39 -0.68
CA PRO A 83 -6.80 4.60 -1.54
C PRO A 83 -6.34 3.15 -1.62
N ARG A 84 -7.27 2.20 -1.59
CA ARG A 84 -6.96 0.77 -1.72
C ARG A 84 -6.20 0.45 -3.00
N GLN A 85 -6.47 1.16 -4.09
CA GLN A 85 -5.78 1.04 -5.39
C GLN A 85 -4.28 1.41 -5.36
N ASP A 86 -3.83 2.14 -4.33
CA ASP A 86 -2.42 2.49 -4.16
C ASP A 86 -1.63 1.40 -3.41
N VAL A 87 -2.33 0.40 -2.86
CA VAL A 87 -1.73 -0.83 -2.34
C VAL A 87 -1.30 -1.69 -3.53
N VAL A 88 0.01 -1.83 -3.71
CA VAL A 88 0.59 -2.55 -4.86
C VAL A 88 0.69 -4.05 -4.58
N LYS A 89 1.00 -4.40 -3.33
CA LYS A 89 1.28 -5.79 -2.96
C LYS A 89 1.19 -6.02 -1.46
N LYS A 90 0.64 -7.17 -1.07
CA LYS A 90 0.80 -7.73 0.27
C LYS A 90 2.12 -8.50 0.42
N LEU A 91 2.81 -8.26 1.53
CA LEU A 91 4.07 -8.93 1.87
C LEU A 91 3.82 -10.26 2.60
N PRO A 92 4.65 -11.29 2.35
CA PRO A 92 4.56 -12.54 3.06
C PRO A 92 4.87 -12.33 4.55
N GLN A 93 4.04 -12.90 5.42
CA GLN A 93 4.30 -12.95 6.85
C GLN A 93 4.84 -14.34 7.20
N HIS A 94 6.10 -14.41 7.64
CA HIS A 94 6.61 -15.62 8.26
C HIS A 94 5.92 -15.79 9.61
N ARG A 95 5.19 -16.90 9.75
CA ARG A 95 4.49 -17.29 10.97
C ARG A 95 5.43 -18.05 11.91
#